data_AF-A0A9D5XRF1-F1
#
_entry.id   AF-A0A9D5XRF1-F1
#
_cell.length_a   1.000
_cell.length_b   1.000
_cell.length_c   1.000
_cell.angle_alpha   90.00
_cell.angle_beta   90.00
_cell.angle_gamma   90.00
#
_symmetry.space_group_name_H-M   'P 1'
#
loop_
_entity.id
_entity.type
_entity.pdbx_description
1 polymer ?
#
loop_
_entity_poly.entity_id
_entity_poly.type
_entity_poly.pdbx_seq_one_letter_code
_entity_poly.pdbx_strand_id
1 'polypeptide(L)'
;MSFFEKLVKPYRKGEKNFDRARDAESRRNFDKARECYLASAAAFDEHLADKRAGGEEIRPSHLAMAGLAYTRLGRYEDALAILDECLERTDIPDAFLYAGFAAVRLGQFDKALEYWKNYPTWADQRILANMLREQIGALKAAPPDGDAICDAVIQGVYEQSQYNRIHKHRMVNNDKYSVYRQWY
;
A
#
# COMPACT_ATOMS: atom_id res chain seq x y z
N MET A 1 -10.94 -19.96 21.07
CA MET A 1 -10.62 -20.06 19.63
C MET A 1 -11.08 -21.41 19.10
N SER A 2 -11.73 -21.41 17.94
CA SER A 2 -12.35 -22.59 17.29
C SER A 2 -11.30 -23.40 16.53
N PHE A 3 -11.47 -24.74 16.46
CA PHE A 3 -10.58 -25.65 15.72
C PHE A 3 -10.34 -25.22 14.26
N PHE A 4 -11.34 -24.62 13.62
CA PHE A 4 -11.26 -24.15 12.24
C PHE A 4 -10.38 -22.91 12.06
N GLU A 5 -10.15 -22.10 13.09
CA GLU A 5 -9.29 -20.91 13.01
C GLU A 5 -7.81 -21.28 12.79
N LYS A 6 -7.40 -22.48 13.23
CA LYS A 6 -6.03 -23.00 13.05
C LYS A 6 -5.75 -23.53 11.63
N LEU A 7 -6.77 -23.69 10.79
CA LEU A 7 -6.62 -24.24 9.42
C LEU A 7 -6.45 -23.16 8.36
N VAL A 8 -6.73 -21.89 8.68
CA VAL A 8 -6.62 -20.79 7.73
C VAL A 8 -5.18 -20.29 7.69
N LYS A 9 -4.52 -20.42 6.54
CA LYS A 9 -3.15 -19.92 6.36
C LYS A 9 -3.07 -18.41 6.70
N PRO A 10 -2.06 -17.96 7.47
CA PRO A 10 -1.95 -16.57 7.92
C PRO A 10 -2.08 -15.54 6.80
N TYR A 11 -1.43 -15.76 5.64
CA TYR A 11 -1.52 -14.83 4.50
C TYR A 11 -2.96 -14.61 4.01
N ARG A 12 -3.82 -15.64 4.00
CA ARG A 12 -5.23 -15.50 3.56
C ARG A 12 -6.03 -14.63 4.53
N LYS A 13 -5.71 -14.73 5.82
CA LYS A 13 -6.29 -13.87 6.85
C LYS A 13 -5.78 -12.43 6.69
N GLY A 14 -4.50 -12.25 6.37
CA GLY A 14 -3.89 -10.97 6.02
C GLY A 14 -4.62 -10.28 4.87
N GLU A 15 -4.70 -10.96 3.71
CA GLU A 15 -5.39 -10.51 2.50
C GLU A 15 -6.86 -10.15 2.76
N LYS A 16 -7.62 -11.05 3.38
CA LYS A 16 -9.05 -10.83 3.61
C LYS A 16 -9.34 -9.64 4.51
N ASN A 17 -8.53 -9.43 5.55
CA ASN A 17 -8.69 -8.27 6.42
C ASN A 17 -8.18 -6.99 5.77
N PHE A 18 -7.15 -7.08 4.93
CA PHE A 18 -6.70 -5.96 4.10
C PHE A 18 -7.82 -5.45 3.19
N ASP A 19 -8.51 -6.35 2.48
CA ASP A 19 -9.65 -5.98 1.63
C ASP A 19 -10.78 -5.31 2.41
N ARG A 20 -11.11 -5.87 3.57
CA ARG A 20 -12.13 -5.30 4.45
C ARG A 20 -11.73 -3.92 4.93
N ALA A 21 -10.44 -3.69 5.18
CA ALA A 21 -9.93 -2.39 5.56
C ALA A 21 -10.10 -1.36 4.43
N ARG A 22 -9.66 -1.72 3.21
CA ARG A 22 -9.80 -0.89 2.00
C ARG A 22 -11.26 -0.57 1.68
N ASP A 23 -12.13 -1.55 1.77
CA ASP A 23 -13.57 -1.39 1.58
C ASP A 23 -14.19 -0.47 2.66
N ALA A 24 -13.78 -0.61 3.92
CA ALA A 24 -14.21 0.29 4.99
C ALA A 24 -13.71 1.74 4.79
N GLU A 25 -12.45 1.94 4.38
CA GLU A 25 -11.94 3.27 4.00
C GLU A 25 -12.73 3.90 2.86
N SER A 26 -13.09 3.11 1.84
CA SER A 26 -13.89 3.58 0.71
C SER A 26 -15.28 4.09 1.12
N ARG A 27 -15.78 3.62 2.26
CA ARG A 27 -17.03 4.03 2.91
C ARG A 27 -16.82 5.04 4.04
N ARG A 28 -15.60 5.55 4.22
CA ARG A 28 -15.21 6.48 5.29
C ARG A 28 -15.45 5.94 6.70
N ASN A 29 -15.48 4.62 6.86
CA ASN A 29 -15.57 3.97 8.17
C ASN A 29 -14.14 3.69 8.68
N PHE A 30 -13.50 4.73 9.21
CA PHE A 30 -12.08 4.69 9.59
C PHE A 30 -11.81 3.82 10.82
N ASP A 31 -12.75 3.73 11.75
CA ASP A 31 -12.62 2.85 12.92
C ASP A 31 -12.55 1.38 12.48
N LYS A 32 -13.49 0.96 11.62
CA LYS A 32 -13.50 -0.39 11.07
C LYS A 32 -12.31 -0.64 10.16
N ALA A 33 -11.88 0.35 9.39
CA ALA A 33 -10.69 0.25 8.57
C ALA A 33 -9.46 -0.03 9.44
N ARG A 34 -9.28 0.73 10.53
CA ARG A 34 -8.18 0.56 11.47
C ARG A 34 -8.21 -0.82 12.14
N GLU A 35 -9.38 -1.28 12.59
CA GLU A 35 -9.54 -2.64 13.14
C GLU A 35 -9.11 -3.72 12.14
N CYS A 36 -9.55 -3.60 10.89
CA CYS A 36 -9.21 -4.55 9.84
C CYS A 36 -7.71 -4.48 9.46
N TYR A 37 -7.12 -3.28 9.41
CA TYR A 37 -5.67 -3.14 9.19
C TYR A 37 -4.86 -3.75 10.33
N LEU A 38 -5.27 -3.61 11.60
CA LEU A 38 -4.62 -4.29 12.73
C LEU A 38 -4.65 -5.81 12.57
N ALA A 39 -5.81 -6.37 12.24
CA ALA A 39 -5.96 -7.80 12.02
C ALA A 39 -5.17 -8.30 10.79
N SER A 40 -5.06 -7.47 9.76
CA SER A 40 -4.27 -7.75 8.56
C SER A 40 -2.76 -7.76 8.87
N ALA A 41 -2.26 -6.70 9.51
CA ALA A 41 -0.87 -6.55 9.92
C ALA A 41 -0.40 -7.71 10.80
N ALA A 42 -1.18 -8.09 11.81
CA ALA A 42 -0.83 -9.21 12.68
C ALA A 42 -0.72 -10.55 11.93
N ALA A 43 -1.61 -10.77 10.95
CA ALA A 43 -1.57 -12.00 10.14
C ALA A 43 -0.42 -11.99 9.12
N PHE A 44 -0.03 -10.82 8.62
CA PHE A 44 1.17 -10.68 7.81
C PHE A 44 2.45 -10.82 8.64
N ASP A 45 2.52 -10.26 9.85
CA ASP A 45 3.66 -10.46 10.77
C ASP A 45 3.92 -11.97 10.98
N GLU A 46 2.87 -12.75 11.30
CA GLU A 46 2.95 -14.22 11.41
C GLU A 46 3.39 -14.87 10.08
N HIS A 47 2.75 -14.50 8.96
CA HIS A 47 3.08 -15.06 7.66
C HIS A 47 4.54 -14.85 7.24
N LEU A 48 5.04 -13.62 7.41
CA LEU A 48 6.39 -13.23 7.01
C LEU A 48 7.43 -13.89 7.92
N ALA A 49 7.15 -13.99 9.23
CA ALA A 49 8.00 -14.71 10.17
C ALA A 49 8.12 -16.19 9.80
N ASP A 50 7.01 -16.87 9.54
CA ASP A 50 7.00 -18.28 9.14
C ASP A 50 7.80 -18.51 7.85
N LYS A 51 7.58 -17.67 6.83
CA LYS A 51 8.29 -17.77 5.55
C LYS A 51 9.79 -17.56 5.70
N ARG A 52 10.20 -16.56 6.48
CA ARG A 52 11.62 -16.28 6.77
C ARG A 52 12.27 -17.44 7.54
N ALA A 53 11.58 -17.98 8.55
CA ALA A 53 12.07 -19.13 9.31
C ALA A 53 12.19 -20.40 8.45
N GLY A 54 11.27 -20.60 7.52
CA GLY A 54 11.32 -21.72 6.56
C GLY A 54 12.28 -21.52 5.39
N GLY A 55 12.89 -20.34 5.24
CA GLY A 55 13.69 -19.98 4.05
C GLY A 55 12.87 -19.98 2.76
N GLU A 56 11.56 -19.77 2.87
CA GLU A 56 10.63 -19.80 1.75
C GLU A 56 10.45 -18.40 1.14
N GLU A 57 10.24 -18.36 -0.17
CA GLU A 57 9.97 -17.10 -0.87
C GLU A 57 8.65 -16.47 -0.41
N ILE A 58 8.71 -15.15 -0.18
CA ILE A 58 7.54 -14.33 0.13
C ILE A 58 7.10 -13.66 -1.16
N ARG A 59 5.82 -13.83 -1.50
CA ARG A 59 5.20 -13.17 -2.66
C ARG A 59 5.30 -11.66 -2.50
N PRO A 60 5.78 -10.91 -3.51
CA PRO A 60 5.87 -9.46 -3.40
C PRO A 60 4.54 -8.76 -3.12
N SER A 61 3.41 -9.30 -3.60
CA SER A 61 2.09 -8.78 -3.27
C SER A 61 1.79 -8.81 -1.77
N HIS A 62 2.27 -9.83 -1.03
CA HIS A 62 2.11 -9.89 0.42
C HIS A 62 2.99 -8.86 1.12
N LEU A 63 4.21 -8.60 0.62
CA LEU A 63 5.08 -7.53 1.13
C LEU A 63 4.42 -6.16 0.92
N ALA A 64 3.93 -5.88 -0.30
CA ALA A 64 3.23 -4.63 -0.61
C ALA A 64 2.00 -4.41 0.30
N MET A 65 1.17 -5.44 0.50
CA MET A 65 0.00 -5.35 1.39
C MET A 65 0.39 -5.14 2.84
N ALA A 66 1.39 -5.88 3.33
CA ALA A 66 1.89 -5.73 4.71
C ALA A 66 2.43 -4.32 4.93
N GLY A 67 3.29 -3.84 4.03
CA GLY A 67 3.86 -2.49 4.09
C GLY A 67 2.79 -1.40 4.07
N LEU A 68 1.77 -1.52 3.22
CA LEU A 68 0.64 -0.59 3.21
C LEU A 68 -0.14 -0.63 4.53
N ALA A 69 -0.45 -1.83 5.05
CA ALA A 69 -1.14 -1.97 6.32
C ALA A 69 -0.33 -1.33 7.47
N TYR A 70 0.99 -1.52 7.49
CA TYR A 70 1.88 -0.87 8.47
C TYR A 70 1.85 0.65 8.34
N THR A 71 1.88 1.19 7.12
CA THR A 71 1.74 2.64 6.88
C THR A 71 0.43 3.18 7.44
N ARG A 72 -0.69 2.48 7.21
CA ARG A 72 -2.02 2.87 7.73
C ARG A 72 -2.12 2.82 9.25
N LEU A 73 -1.27 2.01 9.90
CA LEU A 73 -1.20 1.86 11.36
C LEU A 73 -0.14 2.75 12.00
N GLY A 74 0.63 3.49 11.21
CA GLY A 74 1.71 4.35 11.70
C GLY A 74 3.02 3.63 12.05
N ARG A 75 3.17 2.37 11.63
CA ARG A 75 4.43 1.59 11.77
C ARG A 75 5.35 1.92 10.59
N TYR A 76 5.84 3.16 10.51
CA TYR A 76 6.50 3.65 9.29
C TYR A 76 7.86 3.01 9.02
N GLU A 77 8.64 2.70 10.05
CA GLU A 77 9.93 2.02 9.91
C GLU A 77 9.73 0.60 9.36
N ASP A 78 8.80 -0.16 9.94
CA ASP A 78 8.44 -1.50 9.46
C ASP A 78 7.89 -1.44 8.02
N ALA A 79 7.03 -0.46 7.74
CA ALA A 79 6.47 -0.24 6.42
C ALA A 79 7.58 -0.01 5.40
N LEU A 80 8.48 0.92 5.67
CA LEU A 80 9.56 1.26 4.75
C LEU A 80 10.48 0.06 4.49
N ALA A 81 10.87 -0.66 5.54
CA ALA A 81 11.72 -1.86 5.41
C ALA A 81 11.07 -2.95 4.54
N ILE A 82 9.77 -3.22 4.73
CA ILE A 82 9.05 -4.23 3.95
C ILE A 82 8.78 -3.78 2.52
N LEU A 83 8.52 -2.50 2.30
CA LEU A 83 8.29 -1.96 0.96
C LEU A 83 9.59 -1.89 0.16
N ASP A 84 10.73 -1.61 0.80
CA ASP A 84 12.04 -1.74 0.19
C ASP A 84 12.30 -3.19 -0.25
N GLU A 85 12.09 -4.17 0.64
CA GLU A 85 12.20 -5.60 0.29
C GLU A 85 11.29 -5.98 -0.89
N CYS A 86 10.11 -5.37 -0.99
CA CYS A 86 9.20 -5.57 -2.11
C CYS A 86 9.78 -5.03 -3.42
N LEU A 87 10.28 -3.79 -3.39
CA LEU A 87 10.79 -3.07 -4.55
C LEU A 87 12.13 -3.63 -5.07
N GLU A 88 12.93 -4.26 -4.21
CA GLU A 88 14.11 -5.04 -4.64
C GLU A 88 13.74 -6.21 -5.57
N ARG A 89 12.51 -6.73 -5.46
CA ARG A 89 12.05 -7.92 -6.21
C ARG A 89 11.20 -7.57 -7.42
N THR A 90 10.34 -6.57 -7.27
CA THR A 90 9.41 -6.19 -8.35
C THR A 90 8.84 -4.79 -8.14
N ASP A 91 8.67 -4.10 -9.27
CA ASP A 91 8.04 -2.79 -9.33
C ASP A 91 6.53 -2.91 -9.12
N ILE A 92 6.06 -2.75 -7.88
CA ILE A 92 4.63 -2.65 -7.55
C ILE A 92 4.28 -1.16 -7.32
N PRO A 93 3.32 -0.58 -8.05
CA PRO A 93 2.99 0.84 -7.93
C PRO A 93 2.63 1.27 -6.50
N ASP A 94 1.83 0.44 -5.80
CA ASP A 94 1.48 0.67 -4.40
C ASP A 94 2.74 0.71 -3.50
N ALA A 95 3.73 -0.13 -3.76
CA ALA A 95 4.95 -0.15 -2.95
C ALA A 95 5.73 1.17 -3.06
N PHE A 96 5.92 1.72 -4.27
CA PHE A 96 6.52 3.04 -4.45
C PHE A 96 5.72 4.16 -3.75
N LEU A 97 4.40 4.15 -3.90
CA LEU A 97 3.52 5.15 -3.31
C LEU A 97 3.65 5.18 -1.77
N TYR A 98 3.49 4.01 -1.14
CA TYR A 98 3.48 3.90 0.32
C TYR A 98 4.87 3.94 0.94
N ALA A 99 5.93 3.56 0.21
CA ALA A 99 7.31 3.73 0.65
C ALA A 99 7.64 5.22 0.75
N GLY A 100 7.28 6.00 -0.28
CA GLY A 100 7.45 7.44 -0.22
C GLY A 100 6.61 8.10 0.88
N PHE A 101 5.37 7.65 1.09
CA PHE A 101 4.56 8.12 2.23
C PHE A 101 5.25 7.84 3.57
N ALA A 102 5.69 6.59 3.81
CA ALA A 102 6.37 6.22 5.05
C ALA A 102 7.66 7.03 5.23
N ALA A 103 8.43 7.23 4.16
CA ALA A 103 9.64 8.05 4.18
C ALA A 103 9.35 9.51 4.57
N VAL A 104 8.28 10.14 4.06
CA VAL A 104 7.85 11.49 4.50
C VAL A 104 7.54 11.51 6.00
N ARG A 105 6.81 10.51 6.50
CA ARG A 105 6.47 10.41 7.94
C ARG A 105 7.67 10.19 8.84
N LEU A 106 8.77 9.66 8.29
CA LEU A 106 10.06 9.50 8.96
C LEU A 106 11.00 10.71 8.76
N GLY A 107 10.57 11.75 8.05
CA GLY A 107 11.42 12.91 7.69
C GLY A 107 12.50 12.60 6.65
N GLN A 108 12.45 11.43 5.99
CA GLN A 108 13.40 10.99 4.97
C GLN A 108 12.98 11.51 3.58
N PHE A 109 12.97 12.83 3.40
CA PHE A 109 12.43 13.48 2.20
C PHE A 109 13.17 13.11 0.91
N ASP A 110 14.50 12.89 0.98
CA ASP A 110 15.29 12.48 -0.19
C ASP A 110 14.86 11.09 -0.70
N LYS A 111 14.62 10.15 0.21
CA LYS A 111 14.08 8.82 -0.16
C LYS A 111 12.66 8.93 -0.70
N ALA A 112 11.81 9.75 -0.09
CA ALA A 112 10.46 9.98 -0.59
C ALA A 112 10.46 10.48 -2.04
N LEU A 113 11.36 11.42 -2.36
CA LEU A 113 11.59 11.90 -3.73
C LEU A 113 12.03 10.78 -4.68
N GLU A 114 12.91 9.88 -4.23
CA GLU A 114 13.37 8.74 -5.02
C GLU A 114 12.21 7.80 -5.38
N TYR A 115 11.42 7.35 -4.39
CA TYR A 115 10.30 6.46 -4.65
C TYR A 115 9.27 7.09 -5.59
N TRP A 116 8.89 8.35 -5.35
CA TRP A 116 7.84 8.98 -6.13
C TRP A 116 8.28 9.39 -7.54
N LYS A 117 9.56 9.69 -7.76
CA LYS A 117 10.10 9.89 -9.12
C LYS A 117 10.13 8.59 -9.92
N ASN A 118 10.38 7.47 -9.25
CA ASN A 118 10.39 6.14 -9.86
C ASN A 118 9.01 5.48 -9.90
N TYR A 119 7.94 6.19 -9.49
CA TYR A 119 6.58 5.67 -9.57
C TYR A 119 6.25 5.24 -11.02
N PRO A 120 5.85 3.98 -11.25
CA PRO A 120 5.79 3.40 -12.59
C PRO A 120 4.72 4.05 -13.47
N THR A 121 5.13 4.52 -14.65
CA THR A 121 4.24 5.17 -15.61
C THR A 121 3.20 4.21 -16.22
N TRP A 122 3.52 2.91 -16.29
CA TRP A 122 2.63 1.87 -16.79
C TRP A 122 1.49 1.52 -15.82
N ALA A 123 1.50 2.05 -14.57
CA ALA A 123 0.42 1.82 -13.61
C ALA A 123 -0.95 2.36 -14.09
N ASP A 124 -0.94 3.31 -15.04
CA ASP A 124 -2.14 3.97 -15.59
C ASP A 124 -3.05 4.61 -14.52
N GLN A 125 -2.45 5.05 -13.41
CA GLN A 125 -3.15 5.72 -12.30
C GLN A 125 -2.95 7.23 -12.39
N ARG A 126 -3.64 7.85 -13.35
CA ARG A 126 -3.43 9.26 -13.69
C ARG A 126 -3.64 10.23 -12.53
N ILE A 127 -4.59 9.95 -11.63
CA ILE A 127 -4.85 10.83 -10.47
C ILE A 127 -3.65 10.79 -9.52
N LEU A 128 -3.15 9.59 -9.22
CA LEU A 128 -1.94 9.45 -8.38
C LEU A 128 -0.69 10.01 -9.05
N ALA A 129 -0.49 9.76 -10.34
CA ALA A 129 0.68 10.26 -11.06
C ALA A 129 0.73 11.80 -11.07
N ASN A 130 -0.42 12.47 -11.17
CA ASN A 130 -0.49 13.93 -11.09
C ASN A 130 -0.25 14.44 -9.67
N MET A 131 -0.93 13.85 -8.69
CA MET A 131 -0.74 14.17 -7.27
C MET A 131 0.74 14.02 -6.88
N LEU A 132 1.39 12.91 -7.24
CA LEU A 132 2.80 12.67 -6.93
C LEU A 132 3.73 13.69 -7.59
N ARG A 133 3.43 14.16 -8.81
CA ARG A 133 4.21 15.22 -9.46
C ARG A 133 4.16 16.53 -8.66
N GLU A 134 2.98 16.88 -8.14
CA GLU A 134 2.80 18.05 -7.28
C GLU A 134 3.56 17.87 -5.95
N GLN A 135 3.46 16.71 -5.32
CA GLN A 135 4.12 16.44 -4.04
C GLN A 135 5.66 16.34 -4.18
N ILE A 136 6.18 15.88 -5.31
CA ILE A 136 7.61 15.97 -5.64
C ILE A 136 8.07 17.43 -5.71
N GLY A 137 7.20 18.34 -6.17
CA GLY A 137 7.46 19.78 -6.12
C GLY A 137 7.44 20.31 -4.70
N ALA A 138 6.43 19.94 -3.91
CA ALA A 138 6.28 20.36 -2.51
C ALA A 138 7.44 19.89 -1.63
N LEU A 139 7.93 18.66 -1.80
CA LEU A 139 9.08 18.12 -1.07
C LEU A 139 10.38 18.89 -1.31
N LYS A 140 10.50 19.60 -2.45
CA LYS A 140 11.67 20.43 -2.77
C LYS A 140 11.58 21.84 -2.16
N ALA A 141 10.43 22.24 -1.63
CA ALA A 141 10.29 23.49 -0.90
C ALA A 141 10.97 23.38 0.48
N ALA A 142 11.43 24.50 1.03
CA ALA A 142 12.16 24.53 2.31
C ALA A 142 11.44 25.41 3.35
N PRO A 143 11.04 24.86 4.52
CA PRO A 143 10.95 23.43 4.83
C PRO A 143 9.73 22.77 4.15
N PRO A 144 9.79 21.49 3.79
CA PRO A 144 8.62 20.78 3.29
C PRO A 144 7.63 20.52 4.43
N ASP A 145 6.34 20.74 4.16
CA ASP A 145 5.25 20.40 5.09
C ASP A 145 4.86 18.94 4.89
N GLY A 146 5.48 18.05 5.69
CA GLY A 146 5.27 16.61 5.59
C GLY A 146 3.83 16.18 5.89
N ASP A 147 3.13 16.87 6.78
CA ASP A 147 1.75 16.55 7.13
C ASP A 147 0.80 16.89 5.96
N ALA A 148 0.94 18.09 5.39
CA ALA A 148 0.16 18.49 4.22
C ALA A 148 0.40 17.57 3.01
N ILE A 149 1.65 17.14 2.81
CA ILE A 149 2.02 16.20 1.75
C ILE A 149 1.35 14.84 1.98
N CYS A 150 1.39 14.31 3.21
CA CYS A 150 0.74 13.05 3.54
C CYS A 150 -0.78 13.10 3.39
N ASP A 151 -1.41 14.21 3.80
CA ASP A 151 -2.86 14.41 3.62
C ASP A 151 -3.24 14.45 2.14
N ALA A 152 -2.44 15.11 1.30
CA ALA A 152 -2.64 15.13 -0.15
C ALA A 152 -2.51 13.73 -0.77
N VAL A 153 -1.56 12.91 -0.31
CA VAL A 153 -1.42 11.51 -0.76
C VAL A 153 -2.65 10.69 -0.37
N ILE A 154 -3.13 10.82 0.87
CA ILE A 154 -4.35 10.11 1.34
C ILE A 154 -5.56 10.49 0.49
N GLN A 155 -5.73 11.79 0.22
CA GLN A 155 -6.82 12.29 -0.61
C GLN A 155 -6.71 11.79 -2.05
N GLY A 156 -5.52 11.82 -2.66
CA GLY A 156 -5.29 11.29 -4.00
C GLY A 156 -5.59 9.79 -4.12
N VAL A 157 -5.23 9.00 -3.11
CA VAL A 157 -5.59 7.57 -3.02
C VAL A 157 -7.10 7.39 -2.98
N TYR A 158 -7.80 8.17 -2.17
CA TYR A 158 -9.26 8.12 -2.11
C TYR A 158 -9.89 8.44 -3.46
N GLU A 159 -9.45 9.52 -4.12
CA GLU A 159 -9.95 9.94 -5.43
C GLU A 159 -9.70 8.90 -6.52
N GLN A 160 -8.49 8.33 -6.58
CA GLN A 160 -8.16 7.26 -7.50
C GLN A 160 -9.05 6.02 -7.26
N SER A 161 -9.29 5.64 -6.00
CA SER A 161 -10.19 4.54 -5.67
C SER A 161 -11.64 4.82 -6.09
N GLN A 162 -12.15 6.05 -5.92
CA GLN A 162 -13.48 6.42 -6.39
C GLN A 162 -13.58 6.37 -7.93
N TYR A 163 -12.56 6.88 -8.63
CA TYR A 163 -12.47 6.80 -10.08
C TYR A 163 -12.51 5.36 -10.59
N ASN A 164 -11.70 4.47 -9.99
CA ASN A 164 -11.65 3.05 -10.35
C ASN A 164 -13.01 2.36 -10.15
N ARG A 165 -13.74 2.72 -9.08
CA ARG A 165 -15.07 2.15 -8.78
C ARG A 165 -16.10 2.52 -9.85
N ILE A 166 -16.09 3.77 -10.32
CA ILE A 166 -17.03 4.27 -11.34
C ILE A 166 -16.69 3.71 -12.73
N HIS A 167 -15.40 3.52 -13.02
CA HIS A 167 -14.93 3.14 -14.36
C HIS A 167 -14.53 1.67 -14.51
N LYS A 168 -14.95 0.81 -13.56
CA LYS A 168 -14.66 -0.64 -13.51
C LYS A 168 -14.98 -1.39 -14.81
N HIS A 169 -15.90 -0.89 -15.65
CA HIS A 169 -16.27 -1.48 -16.94
C HIS A 169 -15.33 -1.14 -18.13
N ARG A 170 -14.54 -0.06 -18.07
CA ARG A 170 -13.63 0.31 -19.19
C ARG A 170 -12.34 -0.50 -19.22
N MET A 171 -11.94 -1.07 -18.09
CA MET A 171 -10.68 -1.82 -17.99
C MET A 171 -10.80 -3.28 -18.45
N VAL A 172 -12.00 -3.86 -18.51
CA VAL A 172 -12.20 -5.29 -18.80
C VAL A 172 -11.77 -5.69 -20.23
N ASN A 173 -11.78 -4.75 -21.19
CA ASN A 173 -11.65 -5.08 -22.61
C ASN A 173 -10.29 -4.77 -23.26
N ASN A 174 -9.29 -4.27 -22.52
CA ASN A 174 -7.95 -4.10 -23.07
C ASN A 174 -6.85 -4.52 -22.07
N ASP A 175 -5.97 -5.38 -22.55
CA ASP A 175 -4.59 -5.60 -22.15
C ASP A 175 -4.19 -6.49 -20.95
N LYS A 176 -3.15 -7.28 -21.29
CA LYS A 176 -2.44 -8.41 -20.66
C LYS A 176 -1.84 -8.19 -19.25
N TYR A 177 -2.24 -7.16 -18.51
CA TYR A 177 -1.74 -6.91 -17.14
C TYR A 177 -2.79 -7.18 -16.07
N SER A 178 -3.48 -8.32 -16.23
CA SER A 178 -4.53 -8.82 -15.32
C SER A 178 -4.03 -9.19 -13.92
N VAL A 179 -2.73 -9.16 -13.64
CA VAL A 179 -2.18 -9.67 -12.37
C VAL A 179 -2.34 -8.67 -11.21
N TYR A 180 -2.51 -7.38 -11.51
CA TYR A 180 -2.73 -6.33 -10.49
C TYR A 180 -4.21 -5.93 -10.32
N ARG A 181 -5.12 -6.58 -11.04
CA ARG A 181 -6.56 -6.26 -11.03
C ARG A 181 -7.36 -6.91 -9.91
N GLN A 182 -6.73 -7.71 -9.04
CA GLN A 182 -7.46 -8.44 -8.00
C GLN A 182 -7.72 -7.65 -6.72
N TRP A 183 -7.24 -6.40 -6.61
CA TRP A 183 -7.28 -5.66 -5.34
C TRP A 183 -7.87 -4.23 -5.46
N TYR A 184 -8.98 -4.08 -6.22
CA TYR A 184 -9.86 -2.90 -6.21
C TYR A 184 -11.36 -3.26 -6.25
#